data_AF-A0A6C0JVN6-F1
#
_entry.id   AF-A0A6C0JVN6-F1
#
_cell.length_a   1.000
_cell.length_b   1.000
_cell.length_c   1.000
_cell.angle_alpha   90.00
_cell.angle_beta   90.00
_cell.angle_gamma   90.00
#
_symmetry.space_group_name_H-M   'P 1'
#
loop_
_entity.id
_entity.type
_entity.pdbx_description
1 polymer ?
#
loop_
_entity_poly.entity_id
_entity_poly.type
_entity_poly.pdbx_seq_one_letter_code
_entity_poly.pdbx_strand_id
1 'polypeptide(L)'
;MTFLEKVKMVLGLLPVIIDTIKAIENAIPVEGKGKDKLELVKNVLQTTFETSNQSLELFQDVWPTLQSVISAVVATFNTLGIFKNK
;
A
#
# COMPACT_ATOMS: atom_id res chain seq x y z
N MET A 1 -8.22 10.29 16.12
CA MET A 1 -8.02 11.14 14.93
C MET A 1 -9.34 11.64 14.38
N THR A 2 -9.41 12.91 14.03
CA THR A 2 -10.49 13.52 13.25
C THR A 2 -10.47 13.02 11.80
N PHE A 3 -11.58 13.21 11.06
CA PHE A 3 -11.64 12.87 9.63
C PHE A 3 -10.55 13.60 8.82
N LEU A 4 -10.34 14.89 9.09
CA LEU A 4 -9.36 15.71 8.39
C LEU A 4 -7.92 15.21 8.61
N GLU A 5 -7.59 14.76 9.82
CA GLU A 5 -6.29 14.16 10.14
C GLU A 5 -6.05 12.87 9.34
N LYS A 6 -7.08 12.01 9.23
CA LYS A 6 -7.00 10.79 8.43
C LYS A 6 -6.75 11.09 6.94
N VAL A 7 -7.45 12.08 6.39
CA VAL A 7 -7.26 12.51 4.99
C VAL A 7 -5.85 13.04 4.77
N LYS A 8 -5.35 13.92 5.64
CA LYS A 8 -3.99 14.46 5.54
C LYS A 8 -2.93 13.36 5.62
N MET A 9 -3.10 12.40 6.53
CA MET A 9 -2.21 11.25 6.65
C MET A 9 -2.19 10.43 5.35
N VAL A 10 -3.36 10.05 4.82
CA VAL A 10 -3.45 9.28 3.58
C VAL A 10 -2.82 10.01 2.40
N LEU A 11 -3.16 11.29 2.21
CA LEU A 11 -2.61 12.10 1.12
C LEU A 11 -1.10 12.30 1.26
N GLY A 12 -0.59 12.44 2.48
CA GLY A 12 0.85 12.54 2.75
C GLY A 12 1.61 11.25 2.45
N LEU A 13 0.98 10.10 2.65
CA LEU A 13 1.57 8.78 2.38
C LEU A 13 1.44 8.34 0.92
N LEU A 14 0.54 8.95 0.14
CA LEU A 14 0.22 8.53 -1.23
C LEU A 14 1.44 8.41 -2.15
N PRO A 15 2.41 9.35 -2.18
CA PRO A 15 3.59 9.22 -3.05
C PRO A 15 4.41 7.96 -2.72
N VAL A 16 4.65 7.72 -1.43
CA VAL A 16 5.41 6.56 -0.95
C VAL A 16 4.68 5.24 -1.25
N ILE A 17 3.36 5.23 -1.11
CA ILE A 17 2.52 4.08 -1.49
C ILE A 17 2.69 3.79 -2.99
N ILE A 18 2.59 4.80 -3.84
CA ILE A 18 2.75 4.65 -5.30
C ILE A 18 4.13 4.07 -5.63
N ASP A 19 5.19 4.62 -5.04
CA ASP A 19 6.57 4.16 -5.29
C ASP A 19 6.78 2.73 -4.81
N THR A 20 6.21 2.36 -3.65
CA THR A 20 6.27 1.00 -3.12
C THR A 20 5.58 0.00 -4.04
N ILE A 21 4.37 0.32 -4.51
CA ILE A 21 3.61 -0.56 -5.43
C ILE A 21 4.39 -0.73 -6.74
N LYS A 22 4.92 0.36 -7.32
CA LYS A 22 5.74 0.28 -8.53
C LYS A 22 7.00 -0.56 -8.32
N ALA A 23 7.68 -0.39 -7.19
CA ALA A 23 8.88 -1.15 -6.88
C ALA A 23 8.60 -2.66 -6.79
N ILE A 24 7.51 -3.04 -6.11
CA ILE A 24 7.09 -4.45 -5.99
C ILE A 24 6.65 -5.01 -7.33
N GLU A 25 5.88 -4.26 -8.12
CA GLU A 25 5.47 -4.72 -9.44
C GLU A 25 6.68 -4.94 -10.36
N ASN A 26 7.67 -4.05 -10.32
CA ASN A 26 8.90 -4.20 -11.10
C ASN A 26 9.75 -5.39 -10.64
N ALA A 27 9.78 -5.68 -9.33
CA ALA A 27 10.52 -6.81 -8.78
C ALA A 27 9.82 -8.16 -9.04
N ILE A 28 8.49 -8.15 -9.07
CA ILE A 28 7.64 -9.33 -9.25
C ILE A 28 6.61 -9.05 -10.36
N PRO A 29 7.02 -9.00 -11.64
CA PRO A 29 6.13 -8.71 -12.77
C PRO A 29 5.34 -9.95 -13.19
N VAL A 30 4.69 -10.60 -12.22
CA VAL A 30 3.89 -11.82 -12.42
C VAL A 30 2.41 -11.48 -12.25
N GLU A 31 1.62 -11.84 -13.25
CA GLU A 31 0.18 -11.68 -13.23
C GLU A 31 -0.53 -12.59 -12.22
N GLY A 32 -1.74 -12.22 -11.80
CA GLY A 32 -2.55 -13.01 -10.86
C GLY A 32 -2.01 -13.06 -9.42
N LYS A 33 -0.85 -12.44 -9.15
CA LYS A 33 -0.19 -12.41 -7.83
C LYS A 33 -0.47 -11.15 -7.01
N GLY A 34 -1.54 -10.41 -7.34
CA GLY A 34 -1.89 -9.17 -6.64
C GLY A 34 -2.07 -9.34 -5.12
N LYS A 35 -2.64 -10.47 -4.68
CA LYS A 35 -2.78 -10.79 -3.25
C LYS A 35 -1.41 -10.95 -2.57
N ASP A 36 -0.51 -11.71 -3.18
CA ASP A 36 0.82 -11.96 -2.63
C ASP A 36 1.66 -10.67 -2.59
N LYS A 37 1.55 -9.83 -3.63
CA LYS A 37 2.17 -8.49 -3.67
C LYS A 37 1.62 -7.56 -2.59
N LEU A 38 0.31 -7.56 -2.37
CA LEU A 38 -0.32 -6.76 -1.31
C LEU A 38 0.10 -7.25 0.08
N GLU A 39 0.20 -8.56 0.29
CA GLU A 39 0.67 -9.14 1.55
C GLU A 39 2.14 -8.74 1.82
N LEU A 40 2.98 -8.68 0.79
CA LEU A 40 4.34 -8.16 0.92
C LEU A 40 4.34 -6.69 1.39
N VAL A 41 3.51 -5.82 0.79
CA VAL A 41 3.36 -4.42 1.25
C VAL A 41 2.94 -4.37 2.71
N LYS A 42 1.94 -5.18 3.08
CA LYS A 42 1.44 -5.26 4.45
C LYS A 42 2.53 -5.64 5.44
N ASN A 43 3.29 -6.69 5.14
CA ASN A 43 4.33 -7.20 6.02
C ASN A 43 5.45 -6.17 6.20
N VAL A 44 5.90 -5.52 5.12
CA VAL A 44 6.92 -4.47 5.20
C VAL A 44 6.46 -3.31 6.10
N LEU A 45 5.22 -2.86 5.92
CA LEU A 45 4.66 -1.78 6.74
C LEU A 45 4.50 -2.22 8.20
N GLN A 46 3.98 -3.43 8.44
CA GLN A 46 3.80 -3.95 9.79
C GLN A 46 5.13 -4.04 10.54
N THR A 47 6.17 -4.62 9.93
CA THR A 47 7.51 -4.68 10.53
C THR A 47 8.07 -3.28 10.82
N THR A 48 7.84 -2.32 9.91
CA THR A 48 8.26 -0.93 10.14
C THR A 48 7.53 -0.32 11.34
N PHE A 49 6.24 -0.57 11.49
CA PHE A 49 5.46 -0.13 12.66
C PHE A 49 5.99 -0.76 13.96
N GLU A 50 6.20 -2.07 13.98
CA GLU A 50 6.73 -2.81 15.14
C GLU A 50 8.09 -2.28 15.59
N THR A 51 8.99 -1.97 14.63
CA THR A 51 10.32 -1.42 14.93
C THR A 51 10.33 0.06 15.35
N SER A 52 9.24 0.79 15.10
CA SER A 52 9.13 2.23 15.37
C SER A 52 8.57 2.60 16.74
N ASN A 53 8.41 1.63 17.65
CA ASN A 53 7.73 1.76 18.94
C ASN A 53 6.27 2.28 18.83
N GLN A 54 5.66 2.17 17.65
CA GLN A 54 4.24 2.46 17.45
C GLN A 54 3.41 1.22 17.82
N SER A 55 2.18 1.42 18.29
CA SER A 55 1.34 0.28 18.67
C SER A 55 0.89 -0.51 17.43
N LEU A 56 0.89 -1.83 17.54
CA LEU A 56 0.30 -2.72 16.54
C LEU A 56 -1.20 -2.46 16.32
N GLU A 57 -1.88 -1.98 17.36
CA GLU A 57 -3.29 -1.56 17.28
C GLU A 57 -3.47 -0.40 16.30
N LEU A 58 -2.57 0.59 16.32
CA LEU A 58 -2.62 1.71 15.37
C LEU A 58 -2.46 1.22 13.92
N PHE A 59 -1.58 0.25 13.69
CA PHE A 59 -1.41 -0.35 12.37
C PHE A 59 -2.70 -1.04 11.90
N GLN A 60 -3.33 -1.84 12.77
CA GLN A 60 -4.58 -2.52 12.46
C GLN A 60 -5.73 -1.53 12.15
N ASP A 61 -5.77 -0.39 12.83
CA ASP A 61 -6.77 0.66 12.59
C ASP A 61 -6.59 1.36 11.23
N VAL A 62 -5.34 1.62 10.81
CA VAL A 62 -5.06 2.35 9.55
C VAL A 62 -4.99 1.42 8.34
N TRP A 63 -4.68 0.14 8.54
CA TRP A 63 -4.47 -0.83 7.46
C TRP A 63 -5.64 -0.92 6.46
N PRO A 64 -6.93 -1.01 6.87
CA PRO A 64 -8.04 -1.08 5.92
C PRO A 64 -8.10 0.13 4.96
N THR A 65 -7.73 1.31 5.46
CA THR A 65 -7.68 2.54 4.66
C THR A 65 -6.52 2.47 3.66
N LEU A 66 -5.33 2.08 4.11
CA LEU A 66 -4.16 1.92 3.25
C LEU A 66 -4.39 0.86 2.17
N GLN A 67 -4.96 -0.29 2.52
CA GLN A 67 -5.31 -1.35 1.59
C GLN A 67 -6.26 -0.88 0.50
N SER A 68 -7.27 -0.08 0.87
CA SER A 68 -8.23 0.48 -0.10
C SER A 68 -7.55 1.46 -1.06
N VAL A 69 -6.64 2.31 -0.56
CA VAL A 69 -5.85 3.23 -1.38
C VAL A 69 -4.91 2.48 -2.32
N ILE A 70 -4.19 1.47 -1.82
CA ILE A 70 -3.32 0.61 -2.65
C ILE A 70 -4.13 -0.04 -3.77
N SER A 71 -5.30 -0.58 -3.44
CA SER A 71 -6.18 -1.24 -4.40
C SER A 71 -6.64 -0.27 -5.50
N ALA A 72 -7.00 0.97 -5.14
CA ALA A 72 -7.39 2.01 -6.10
C ALA A 72 -6.23 2.41 -7.04
N VAL A 73 -5.02 2.53 -6.50
CA VAL A 73 -3.81 2.83 -7.28
C VAL A 73 -3.49 1.70 -8.26
N VAL A 74 -3.46 0.45 -7.77
CA VAL A 74 -3.18 -0.73 -8.60
C VAL A 74 -4.22 -0.87 -9.70
N ALA A 75 -5.50 -0.73 -9.38
CA ALA A 75 -6.58 -0.79 -10.38
C ALA A 75 -6.39 0.27 -11.47
N THR A 76 -6.08 1.51 -11.08
CA THR A 76 -5.84 2.61 -12.03
C THR A 76 -4.62 2.30 -12.92
N PHE A 77 -3.53 1.80 -12.36
CA PHE A 77 -2.31 1.53 -13.12
C PHE A 77 -2.47 0.36 -14.08
N ASN A 78 -3.25 -0.66 -13.69
CA ASN A 78 -3.65 -1.75 -14.59
C ASN A 78 -4.51 -1.21 -15.74
N THR A 79 -5.52 -0.38 -15.46
CA THR A 79 -6.37 0.24 -16.48
C THR A 79 -5.58 1.10 -17.47
N LEU A 80 -4.57 1.83 -16.98
CA LEU A 80 -3.70 2.67 -17.80
C LEU A 80 -2.57 1.88 -18.51
N GLY A 81 -2.44 0.58 -18.28
CA GLY A 81 -1.38 -0.25 -18.85
C GLY A 81 0.03 0.09 -18.33
N ILE A 82 0.13 0.78 -17.18
CA ILE A 82 1.40 1.10 -16.53
C ILE A 82 2.05 -0.19 -16.00
N PHE A 83 1.24 -1.05 -15.39
CA PHE A 83 1.66 -2.39 -15.01
C PHE A 83 1.48 -3.31 -16.21
N LYS A 84 2.60 -3.88 -16.66
CA LYS A 84 2.61 -4.76 -17.81
C LYS A 84 2.13 -6.14 -17.37
N ASN A 85 1.01 -6.54 -17.94
CA ASN A 85 0.59 -7.91 -18.06
C ASN A 85 1.65 -8.65 -18.91
N LYS A 86 2.57 -9.38 -18.29
CA LYS A 86 3.58 -10.22 -18.96
C LYS A 86 3.51 -11.63 -18.45
#